data_AF-A0A5B9D615-F1
#
_entry.id   AF-A0A5B9D615-F1
#
_cell.length_a   1.000
_cell.length_b   1.000
_cell.length_c   1.000
_cell.angle_alpha   90.00
_cell.angle_beta   90.00
_cell.angle_gamma   90.00
#
_symmetry.space_group_name_H-M   'P 1'
#
loop_
_entity.id
_entity.type
_entity.pdbx_description
1 polymer ?
#
loop_
_entity_poly.entity_id
_entity_poly.type
_entity_poly.pdbx_seq_one_letter_code
_entity_poly.pdbx_strand_id
1 'polypeptide(L)'
;MENELESDLWSELIEKFGNSIKKSLEVIKERDIENIPGAKEQLIRRFEELNRYLPRNNGEIMIKSIDESISNSFFPQTNKLAVAFEKILKTLEQQHENAFIINELINGFVASQSKSFGSFKEGPIIDRIIEAFKKSKNFRISDYSFYAMFGNPNKPRKNLQTNLKSIAEFLGLVKEEKIYARDLARSEEKAVNFYTFPPEILELLEGTYIIHTEKGETIINDDFDKNVFTSLFLARYSVGRKNLDAYKINGICAIFALILILSFMPKVKLAENNPILRDRNYDSQNMSVIPKSWMMKEVLVELLPSTIEIVAYRMGASLWYNKIEKSDAQKRLHLQTRFLIKDVNKWVLGNLCRVEIPIFVEISNIFQEITVDGTDTDYNN
;
A
#
# COMPACT_ATOMS: atom_id res chain seq x y z
N MET A 1 8.64 -2.89 34.76
CA MET A 1 7.77 -1.72 34.59
C MET A 1 7.57 -1.30 33.14
N GLU A 2 8.51 -0.70 32.40
CA GLU A 2 8.28 -0.36 30.96
C GLU A 2 8.02 -1.60 30.08
N ASN A 3 8.83 -2.65 30.22
CA ASN A 3 8.63 -3.92 29.49
C ASN A 3 7.36 -4.70 29.89
N GLU A 4 6.81 -4.48 31.08
CA GLU A 4 5.55 -5.12 31.51
C GLU A 4 4.36 -4.40 30.90
N LEU A 5 4.36 -3.06 30.90
CA LEU A 5 3.36 -2.23 30.23
C LEU A 5 3.33 -2.43 28.71
N GLU A 6 4.48 -2.65 28.07
CA GLU A 6 4.57 -2.98 26.64
C GLU A 6 4.06 -4.39 26.32
N SER A 7 4.23 -5.34 27.23
CA SER A 7 3.69 -6.70 27.12
C SER A 7 2.16 -6.71 27.24
N ASP A 8 1.62 -5.94 28.19
CA ASP A 8 0.18 -5.86 28.44
C ASP A 8 -0.58 -5.27 27.24
N LEU A 9 -0.08 -4.17 26.67
CA LEU A 9 -0.72 -3.53 25.51
C LEU A 9 -0.74 -4.45 24.28
N TRP A 10 0.34 -5.20 24.02
CA TRP A 10 0.36 -6.12 22.88
C TRP A 10 -0.68 -7.24 23.03
N SER A 11 -0.79 -7.82 24.23
CA SER A 11 -1.79 -8.85 24.51
C SER A 11 -3.22 -8.32 24.35
N GLU A 12 -3.50 -7.08 24.79
CA GLU A 12 -4.79 -6.41 24.54
C GLU A 12 -5.09 -6.25 23.04
N LEU A 13 -4.09 -5.88 22.24
CA LEU A 13 -4.24 -5.72 20.79
C LEU A 13 -4.55 -7.04 20.09
N ILE A 14 -3.86 -8.12 20.49
CA ILE A 14 -4.11 -9.46 19.97
C ILE A 14 -5.50 -9.96 20.36
N GLU A 15 -5.93 -9.73 21.59
CA GLU A 15 -7.29 -10.10 22.03
C GLU A 15 -8.36 -9.33 21.23
N LYS A 16 -8.17 -8.02 21.07
CA LYS A 16 -9.08 -7.16 20.29
C LYS A 16 -9.18 -7.63 18.84
N PHE A 17 -8.06 -8.00 18.23
CA PHE A 17 -8.05 -8.55 16.87
C PHE A 17 -8.74 -9.91 16.79
N GLY A 18 -8.52 -10.82 17.76
CA GLY A 18 -9.27 -12.08 17.86
C GLY A 18 -10.78 -11.86 17.94
N ASN A 19 -11.22 -10.88 18.74
CA ASN A 19 -12.63 -10.50 18.83
C ASN A 19 -13.18 -9.92 17.52
N SER A 20 -12.37 -9.13 16.78
CA SER A 20 -12.74 -8.67 15.42
C SER A 20 -12.92 -9.83 14.43
N ILE A 21 -12.10 -10.89 14.50
CA ILE A 21 -12.27 -12.09 13.66
C ILE A 21 -13.60 -12.80 13.99
N LYS A 22 -13.93 -12.96 15.28
CA LYS A 22 -15.20 -13.56 15.71
C LYS A 22 -16.41 -12.81 15.18
N LYS A 23 -16.42 -11.48 15.30
CA LYS A 23 -17.51 -10.64 14.73
C LYS A 23 -17.62 -10.79 13.22
N SER A 24 -16.47 -10.81 12.52
CA SER A 24 -16.45 -11.04 11.07
C SER A 24 -17.03 -12.41 10.70
N LEU A 25 -16.74 -13.45 11.49
CA LEU A 25 -17.30 -14.79 11.33
C LEU A 25 -18.83 -14.81 11.49
N GLU A 26 -19.36 -14.14 12.50
CA GLU A 26 -20.81 -14.02 12.73
C GLU A 26 -21.49 -13.39 11.51
N VAL A 27 -20.96 -12.27 11.02
CA VAL A 27 -21.46 -11.59 9.82
C VAL A 27 -21.46 -12.50 8.58
N ILE A 28 -20.38 -13.25 8.36
CA ILE A 28 -20.27 -14.18 7.22
C ILE A 28 -21.28 -15.34 7.36
N LYS A 29 -21.52 -15.83 8.58
CA LYS A 29 -22.44 -16.95 8.85
C LYS A 29 -23.90 -16.56 8.64
N GLU A 30 -24.31 -15.40 9.15
CA GLU A 30 -25.71 -14.94 9.17
C GLU A 30 -26.27 -14.55 7.80
N ARG A 31 -25.43 -14.29 6.80
CA ARG A 31 -25.88 -13.78 5.49
C ARG A 31 -25.72 -14.76 4.34
N ASP A 32 -26.67 -14.71 3.41
CA ASP A 32 -26.62 -15.50 2.19
C ASP A 32 -25.54 -14.98 1.22
N ILE A 33 -24.71 -15.92 0.75
CA ILE A 33 -23.70 -15.67 -0.28
C ILE A 33 -24.28 -16.23 -1.58
N GLU A 34 -24.43 -15.38 -2.60
CA GLU A 34 -24.93 -15.80 -3.91
C GLU A 34 -23.90 -16.60 -4.73
N ASN A 35 -24.39 -17.68 -5.34
CA ASN A 35 -24.01 -18.30 -6.62
C ASN A 35 -22.59 -18.86 -6.84
N ILE A 36 -21.76 -19.05 -5.81
CA ILE A 36 -20.56 -19.88 -5.96
C ILE A 36 -20.55 -20.99 -4.92
N PRO A 37 -20.92 -22.23 -5.30
CA PRO A 37 -20.93 -23.38 -4.40
C PRO A 37 -19.57 -23.56 -3.71
N GLY A 38 -19.56 -23.64 -2.38
CA GLY A 38 -18.36 -23.88 -1.56
C GLY A 38 -17.58 -22.62 -1.12
N ALA A 39 -17.89 -21.43 -1.65
CA ALA A 39 -17.15 -20.21 -1.34
C ALA A 39 -17.38 -19.72 0.09
N LYS A 40 -18.63 -19.83 0.57
CA LYS A 40 -19.02 -19.46 1.94
C LYS A 40 -18.29 -20.35 2.95
N GLU A 41 -18.31 -21.65 2.70
CA GLU A 41 -17.73 -22.66 3.57
C GLU A 41 -16.21 -22.51 3.65
N GLN A 42 -15.55 -22.23 2.53
CA GLN A 42 -14.11 -21.94 2.51
C GLN A 42 -13.76 -20.66 3.26
N LEU A 43 -14.56 -19.60 3.11
CA LEU A 43 -14.36 -18.35 3.83
C LEU A 43 -14.55 -18.52 5.34
N ILE A 44 -15.61 -19.22 5.76
CA ILE A 44 -15.86 -19.55 7.17
C ILE A 44 -14.69 -20.37 7.72
N ARG A 45 -14.30 -21.46 7.04
CA ARG A 45 -13.19 -22.31 7.47
C ARG A 45 -11.91 -21.50 7.63
N ARG A 46 -11.59 -20.63 6.67
CA ARG A 46 -10.39 -19.80 6.74
C ARG A 46 -10.44 -18.87 7.94
N PHE A 47 -11.54 -18.18 8.19
CA PHE A 47 -11.66 -17.30 9.33
C PHE A 47 -11.65 -18.05 10.67
N GLU A 48 -12.16 -19.29 10.72
CA GLU A 48 -12.03 -20.17 11.88
C GLU A 48 -10.57 -20.57 12.14
N GLU A 49 -9.80 -20.86 11.09
CA GLU A 49 -8.35 -21.07 11.17
C GLU A 49 -7.62 -19.81 11.67
N LEU A 50 -7.93 -18.63 11.12
CA LEU A 50 -7.33 -17.35 11.56
C LEU A 50 -7.61 -17.09 13.04
N ASN A 51 -8.86 -17.27 13.48
CA ASN A 51 -9.25 -17.12 14.88
C ASN A 51 -8.53 -18.12 15.79
N ARG A 52 -8.26 -19.34 15.29
CA ARG A 52 -7.57 -20.38 16.05
C ARG A 52 -6.08 -20.14 16.18
N TYR A 53 -5.42 -19.66 15.13
CA TYR A 53 -3.96 -19.66 15.04
C TYR A 53 -3.32 -18.28 15.24
N LEU A 54 -3.91 -17.20 14.70
CA LEU A 54 -3.27 -15.88 14.76
C LEU A 54 -3.07 -15.35 16.19
N PRO A 55 -4.00 -15.54 17.15
CA PRO A 55 -3.80 -15.09 18.52
C PRO A 55 -2.88 -15.98 19.38
N ARG A 56 -2.51 -17.19 18.91
CA ARG A 56 -1.70 -18.13 19.70
C ARG A 56 -0.30 -17.56 19.95
N ASN A 57 0.33 -18.04 21.03
CA ASN A 57 1.68 -17.65 21.43
C ASN A 57 1.85 -16.13 21.46
N ASN A 58 0.86 -15.42 22.00
CA ASN A 58 0.83 -13.96 22.04
C ASN A 58 1.01 -13.31 20.65
N GLY A 59 0.40 -13.88 19.61
CA GLY A 59 0.44 -13.32 18.27
C GLY A 59 1.73 -13.56 17.49
N GLU A 60 2.51 -14.60 17.81
CA GLU A 60 3.79 -14.91 17.16
C GLU A 60 3.71 -14.89 15.62
N ILE A 61 2.67 -15.49 15.05
CA ILE A 61 2.44 -15.51 13.60
C ILE A 61 2.19 -14.08 13.06
N MET A 62 1.44 -13.27 13.80
CA MET A 62 1.18 -11.88 13.44
C MET A 62 2.48 -11.05 13.47
N ILE A 63 3.32 -11.25 14.48
CA ILE A 63 4.63 -10.60 14.59
C ILE A 63 5.48 -10.96 13.37
N LYS A 64 5.65 -12.26 13.10
CA LYS A 64 6.45 -12.76 11.97
C LYS A 64 5.94 -12.22 10.64
N SER A 65 4.62 -12.23 10.44
CA SER A 65 3.94 -11.69 9.26
C SER A 65 4.13 -10.18 9.07
N ILE A 66 4.32 -9.40 10.13
CA ILE A 66 4.57 -7.96 10.00
C ILE A 66 6.07 -7.69 9.84
N ASP A 67 6.91 -8.44 10.53
CA ASP A 67 8.35 -8.19 10.54
C ASP A 67 9.03 -8.62 9.25
N GLU A 68 8.89 -9.90 8.90
CA GLU A 68 9.61 -10.50 7.78
C GLU A 68 9.08 -10.01 6.43
N SER A 69 7.80 -9.70 6.42
CA SER A 69 7.06 -9.43 5.20
C SER A 69 6.83 -7.93 4.99
N ILE A 70 6.24 -7.20 5.93
CA ILE A 70 5.93 -5.77 5.75
C ILE A 70 7.14 -4.89 6.10
N SER A 71 7.63 -5.01 7.32
CA SER A 71 8.67 -4.12 7.86
C SER A 71 10.00 -4.33 7.16
N ASN A 72 10.41 -5.59 6.95
CA ASN A 72 11.68 -5.87 6.29
C ASN A 72 11.67 -5.40 4.82
N SER A 73 10.59 -5.64 4.10
CA SER A 73 10.51 -5.41 2.66
C SER A 73 10.11 -3.98 2.27
N PHE A 74 9.04 -3.47 2.90
CA PHE A 74 8.39 -2.22 2.48
C PHE A 74 8.59 -1.07 3.47
N PHE A 75 9.16 -1.35 4.65
CA PHE A 75 9.43 -0.32 5.66
C PHE A 75 10.75 -0.55 6.43
N PRO A 76 11.88 -0.70 5.73
CA PRO A 76 13.13 -1.20 6.31
C PRO A 76 13.68 -0.29 7.40
N GLN A 77 14.26 -0.90 8.43
CA GLN A 77 14.91 -0.19 9.54
C GLN A 77 16.28 0.32 9.12
N THR A 78 16.32 1.47 8.44
CA THR A 78 17.56 2.13 8.03
C THR A 78 17.40 3.64 8.11
N ASN A 79 18.53 4.34 8.31
CA ASN A 79 18.61 5.80 8.25
C ASN A 79 19.10 6.31 6.89
N LYS A 80 19.40 5.40 5.95
CA LYS A 80 19.89 5.75 4.60
C LYS A 80 18.77 5.59 3.59
N LEU A 81 18.39 6.69 2.93
CA LEU A 81 17.27 6.71 1.98
C LEU A 81 17.56 5.82 0.76
N ALA A 82 18.77 5.91 0.19
CA ALA A 82 19.21 5.07 -0.92
C ALA A 82 19.07 3.57 -0.63
N VAL A 83 19.49 3.12 0.56
CA VAL A 83 19.39 1.71 0.98
C VAL A 83 17.94 1.27 1.13
N ALA A 84 17.08 2.11 1.71
CA ALA A 84 15.66 1.82 1.81
C ALA A 84 15.01 1.72 0.43
N PHE A 85 15.31 2.70 -0.44
CA PHE A 85 14.77 2.79 -1.79
C PHE A 85 15.11 1.55 -2.63
N GLU A 86 16.38 1.19 -2.73
CA GLU A 86 16.84 0.05 -3.53
C GLU A 86 16.19 -1.26 -3.07
N LYS A 87 16.12 -1.47 -1.75
CA LYS A 87 15.49 -2.66 -1.19
C LYS A 87 14.01 -2.76 -1.56
N ILE A 88 13.27 -1.66 -1.40
CA ILE A 88 11.83 -1.61 -1.68
C ILE A 88 11.59 -1.81 -3.18
N LEU A 89 12.36 -1.13 -4.03
CA LEU A 89 12.26 -1.23 -5.49
C LEU A 89 12.47 -2.67 -5.93
N LYS A 90 13.55 -3.30 -5.47
CA LYS A 90 13.83 -4.71 -5.76
C LYS A 90 12.70 -5.63 -5.30
N THR A 91 12.11 -5.39 -4.12
CA THR A 91 10.97 -6.21 -3.69
C THR A 91 9.75 -6.03 -4.59
N LEU A 92 9.42 -4.80 -4.99
CA LEU A 92 8.29 -4.55 -5.89
C LEU A 92 8.51 -5.20 -7.26
N GLU A 93 9.72 -5.15 -7.79
CA GLU A 93 10.08 -5.82 -9.04
C GLU A 93 9.99 -7.35 -8.95
N GLN A 94 10.33 -7.93 -7.80
CA GLN A 94 10.23 -9.39 -7.59
C GLN A 94 8.81 -9.87 -7.28
N GLN A 95 7.95 -8.96 -6.77
CA GLN A 95 6.61 -9.29 -6.29
C GLN A 95 5.55 -8.54 -7.11
N HIS A 96 5.50 -8.79 -8.43
CA HIS A 96 4.67 -8.04 -9.38
C HIS A 96 3.20 -7.87 -8.96
N GLU A 97 2.58 -8.90 -8.41
CA GLU A 97 1.17 -8.85 -7.99
C GLU A 97 0.98 -7.95 -6.74
N ASN A 98 1.96 -7.93 -5.83
CA ASN A 98 1.97 -7.05 -4.66
C ASN A 98 2.22 -5.62 -5.05
N ALA A 99 3.15 -5.43 -5.97
CA ALA A 99 3.53 -4.11 -6.45
C ALA A 99 2.33 -3.39 -7.02
N PHE A 100 1.49 -4.08 -7.79
CA PHE A 100 0.23 -3.52 -8.28
C PHE A 100 -0.69 -3.06 -7.14
N ILE A 101 -0.97 -3.92 -6.16
CA ILE A 101 -1.86 -3.59 -5.03
C ILE A 101 -1.27 -2.41 -4.24
N ILE A 102 0.01 -2.46 -3.88
CA ILE A 102 0.69 -1.40 -3.12
C ILE A 102 0.66 -0.08 -3.87
N ASN A 103 0.96 -0.09 -5.17
CA ASN A 103 0.89 1.11 -6.03
C ASN A 103 -0.50 1.73 -6.02
N GLU A 104 -1.56 0.92 -6.14
CA GLU A 104 -2.93 1.42 -6.14
C GLU A 104 -3.35 1.93 -4.75
N LEU A 105 -2.90 1.28 -3.68
CA LEU A 105 -3.16 1.74 -2.32
C LEU A 105 -2.48 3.10 -2.04
N ILE A 106 -1.23 3.25 -2.49
CA ILE A 106 -0.48 4.50 -2.37
C ILE A 106 -1.09 5.59 -3.27
N ASN A 107 -1.49 5.24 -4.50
CA ASN A 107 -2.25 6.14 -5.38
C ASN A 107 -3.52 6.66 -4.69
N GLY A 108 -4.30 5.76 -4.08
CA GLY A 108 -5.49 6.11 -3.33
C GLY A 108 -5.20 7.03 -2.13
N PHE A 109 -4.08 6.81 -1.43
CA PHE A 109 -3.64 7.63 -0.32
C PHE A 109 -3.16 9.02 -0.77
N VAL A 110 -2.36 9.12 -1.82
CA VAL A 110 -1.95 10.39 -2.45
C VAL A 110 -3.19 11.16 -2.93
N ALA A 111 -4.17 10.46 -3.51
CA ALA A 111 -5.42 11.06 -3.96
C ALA A 111 -6.34 11.51 -2.80
N SER A 112 -6.28 10.85 -1.63
CA SER A 112 -7.07 11.27 -0.46
C SER A 112 -6.53 12.55 0.15
N GLN A 113 -5.20 12.75 0.13
CA GLN A 113 -4.61 14.07 0.30
C GLN A 113 -5.23 15.00 -0.75
N SER A 114 -5.14 14.65 -2.04
CA SER A 114 -5.53 15.49 -3.20
C SER A 114 -6.97 16.02 -3.24
N LYS A 115 -7.93 15.43 -2.52
CA LYS A 115 -9.28 16.02 -2.38
C LYS A 115 -9.31 17.35 -1.65
N SER A 116 -8.31 17.64 -0.81
CA SER A 116 -8.06 18.99 -0.28
C SER A 116 -7.42 19.94 -1.31
N PHE A 117 -7.01 19.43 -2.48
CA PHE A 117 -6.27 20.11 -3.54
C PHE A 117 -7.14 20.43 -4.77
N GLY A 118 -8.38 19.93 -4.84
CA GLY A 118 -9.39 20.26 -5.85
C GLY A 118 -9.75 19.09 -6.77
N SER A 119 -10.97 19.10 -7.30
CA SER A 119 -11.45 18.11 -8.27
C SER A 119 -10.66 18.20 -9.58
N PHE A 120 -9.70 17.31 -9.78
CA PHE A 120 -8.93 17.23 -11.02
C PHE A 120 -9.61 16.25 -12.01
N LYS A 121 -9.74 16.66 -13.28
CA LYS A 121 -10.17 15.78 -14.38
C LYS A 121 -9.08 14.73 -14.69
N GLU A 122 -9.50 13.49 -14.98
CA GLU A 122 -8.83 12.37 -15.68
C GLU A 122 -7.45 11.83 -15.20
N GLY A 123 -7.45 10.96 -14.20
CA GLY A 123 -6.35 10.01 -13.92
C GLY A 123 -5.58 10.23 -12.60
N PRO A 124 -4.85 9.22 -12.09
CA PRO A 124 -4.06 9.32 -10.86
C PRO A 124 -2.92 10.34 -10.93
N ILE A 125 -2.56 10.93 -9.77
CA ILE A 125 -1.49 11.95 -9.69
C ILE A 125 -0.12 11.36 -10.00
N ILE A 126 0.18 10.15 -9.52
CA ILE A 126 1.48 9.51 -9.75
C ILE A 126 1.70 9.28 -11.25
N ASP A 127 0.69 8.82 -11.97
CA ASP A 127 0.76 8.57 -13.42
C ASP A 127 1.12 9.85 -14.20
N ARG A 128 0.55 11.00 -13.79
CA ARG A 128 0.88 12.30 -14.41
C ARG A 128 2.30 12.74 -14.11
N ILE A 129 2.80 12.44 -12.91
CA ILE A 129 4.16 12.79 -12.52
C ILE A 129 5.15 11.91 -13.28
N ILE A 130 4.90 10.60 -13.40
CA ILE A 130 5.69 9.69 -14.25
C ILE A 130 5.77 10.24 -15.67
N GLU A 131 4.62 10.54 -16.27
CA GLU A 131 4.54 11.10 -17.63
C GLU A 131 5.30 12.42 -17.78
N ALA A 132 5.27 13.27 -16.75
CA ALA A 132 5.98 14.54 -16.76
C ALA A 132 7.50 14.37 -16.64
N PHE A 133 7.97 13.38 -15.87
CA PHE A 133 9.39 13.01 -15.86
C PHE A 133 9.77 12.44 -17.23
N LYS A 134 9.04 11.45 -17.76
CA LYS A 134 9.29 10.85 -19.09
C LYS A 134 9.41 11.87 -20.23
N LYS A 135 8.68 12.98 -20.15
CA LYS A 135 8.73 14.08 -21.14
C LYS A 135 9.77 15.16 -20.84
N SER A 136 10.43 15.10 -19.69
CA SER A 136 11.42 16.08 -19.25
C SER A 136 12.81 15.76 -19.80
N LYS A 137 13.42 16.73 -20.47
CA LYS A 137 14.78 16.61 -21.04
C LYS A 137 15.91 16.44 -20.02
N ASN A 138 15.68 16.74 -18.74
CA ASN A 138 16.72 16.76 -17.71
C ASN A 138 16.25 16.09 -16.41
N PHE A 139 15.26 15.19 -16.49
CA PHE A 139 14.66 14.54 -15.32
C PHE A 139 14.21 15.53 -14.22
N ARG A 140 13.61 16.64 -14.66
CA ARG A 140 13.18 17.76 -13.80
C ARG A 140 11.81 18.27 -14.23
N ILE A 141 10.91 18.47 -13.27
CA ILE A 141 9.59 19.06 -13.52
C ILE A 141 9.62 20.52 -13.07
N SER A 142 9.37 21.47 -13.97
CA SER A 142 9.26 22.89 -13.59
C SER A 142 7.93 23.18 -12.89
N ASP A 143 7.84 24.29 -12.13
CA ASP A 143 6.56 24.83 -11.62
C ASP A 143 5.48 24.87 -12.70
N TYR A 144 5.84 25.37 -13.89
CA TYR A 144 4.94 25.48 -15.03
C TYR A 144 4.43 24.10 -15.48
N SER A 145 5.34 23.14 -15.66
CA SER A 145 5.02 21.77 -16.04
C SER A 145 4.12 21.11 -15.00
N PHE A 146 4.37 21.36 -13.72
CA PHE A 146 3.53 20.87 -12.64
C PHE A 146 2.13 21.47 -12.70
N TYR A 147 2.00 22.80 -12.79
CA TYR A 147 0.69 23.44 -12.87
C TYR A 147 -0.09 23.00 -14.12
N ALA A 148 0.60 22.71 -15.23
CA ALA A 148 -0.02 22.20 -16.45
C ALA A 148 -0.67 20.82 -16.23
N MET A 149 -0.16 20.01 -15.28
CA MET A 149 -0.81 18.75 -14.91
C MET A 149 -2.16 18.95 -14.25
N PHE A 150 -2.49 20.14 -13.74
CA PHE A 150 -3.67 20.36 -12.89
C PHE A 150 -4.62 21.44 -13.42
N GLY A 151 -4.35 21.98 -14.61
CA GLY A 151 -5.19 22.98 -15.26
C GLY A 151 -4.37 23.97 -16.08
N ASN A 152 -4.74 25.25 -16.00
CA ASN A 152 -4.04 26.29 -16.77
C ASN A 152 -2.73 26.71 -16.06
N PRO A 153 -1.56 26.43 -16.63
CA PRO A 153 -0.28 26.73 -16.00
C PRO A 153 0.02 28.24 -15.91
N ASN A 154 -0.61 29.05 -16.77
CA ASN A 154 -0.46 30.52 -16.77
C ASN A 154 -1.36 31.20 -15.73
N LYS A 155 -2.38 30.50 -15.22
CA LYS A 155 -3.27 30.99 -14.16
C LYS A 155 -3.52 29.88 -13.13
N PRO A 156 -2.47 29.43 -12.40
CA PRO A 156 -2.66 28.40 -11.40
C PRO A 156 -3.49 28.97 -10.25
N ARG A 157 -4.44 28.18 -9.74
CA ARG A 157 -5.24 28.56 -8.56
C ARG A 157 -4.30 28.84 -7.38
N LYS A 158 -4.57 29.87 -6.58
CA LYS A 158 -3.73 30.24 -5.42
C LYS A 158 -3.45 29.05 -4.50
N ASN A 159 -4.48 28.24 -4.23
CA ASN A 159 -4.35 27.03 -3.42
C ASN A 159 -3.39 26.01 -4.04
N LEU A 160 -3.38 25.85 -5.38
CA LEU A 160 -2.46 24.93 -6.06
C LEU A 160 -0.99 25.38 -5.94
N GLN A 161 -0.73 26.68 -5.97
CA GLN A 161 0.62 27.24 -5.80
C GLN A 161 1.15 26.98 -4.39
N THR A 162 0.34 27.24 -3.35
CA THR A 162 0.70 26.94 -1.96
C THR A 162 0.89 25.43 -1.74
N ASN A 163 0.08 24.63 -2.44
CA ASN A 163 0.04 23.19 -2.26
C ASN A 163 1.13 22.43 -3.03
N LEU A 164 1.69 23.00 -4.09
CA LEU A 164 2.74 22.37 -4.91
C LEU A 164 3.91 21.88 -4.05
N LYS A 165 4.41 22.76 -3.17
CA LYS A 165 5.48 22.40 -2.23
C LYS A 165 5.06 21.23 -1.34
N SER A 166 3.85 21.27 -0.80
CA SER A 166 3.32 20.19 0.04
C SER A 166 3.18 18.87 -0.72
N ILE A 167 2.79 18.90 -2.01
CA ILE A 167 2.68 17.68 -2.84
C ILE A 167 4.08 17.12 -3.11
N ALA A 168 5.01 17.96 -3.54
CA ALA A 168 6.39 17.55 -3.80
C ALA A 168 7.04 16.94 -2.54
N GLU A 169 6.89 17.60 -1.38
CA GLU A 169 7.39 17.08 -0.10
C GLU A 169 6.70 15.78 0.32
N PHE A 170 5.40 15.65 0.08
CA PHE A 170 4.64 14.44 0.39
C PHE A 170 5.06 13.25 -0.48
N LEU A 171 5.40 13.49 -1.75
CA LEU A 171 5.89 12.47 -2.69
C LEU A 171 7.38 12.17 -2.54
N GLY A 172 8.09 13.00 -1.77
CA GLY A 172 9.50 12.81 -1.50
C GLY A 172 10.45 13.51 -2.46
N LEU A 173 9.93 14.35 -3.35
CA LEU A 173 10.73 15.14 -4.28
C LEU A 173 11.44 16.30 -3.57
N VAL A 174 12.55 16.76 -4.18
CA VAL A 174 13.31 17.93 -3.74
C VAL A 174 13.09 19.09 -4.69
N LYS A 175 13.09 20.30 -4.14
CA LYS A 175 12.96 21.54 -4.89
C LYS A 175 14.35 22.09 -5.21
N GLU A 176 14.63 22.35 -6.47
CA GLU A 176 15.83 23.04 -6.95
C GLU A 176 15.44 24.39 -7.55
N GLU A 177 16.10 25.47 -7.14
CA GLU A 177 15.90 26.80 -7.71
C GLU A 177 17.01 27.12 -8.70
N LYS A 178 16.66 27.52 -9.93
CA LYS A 178 17.62 28.00 -10.93
C LYS A 178 17.26 29.41 -11.35
N ILE A 179 18.26 30.28 -11.31
CA ILE A 179 18.14 31.67 -11.74
C ILE A 179 18.62 31.75 -13.19
N TYR A 180 17.73 32.19 -14.07
CA TYR A 180 18.07 32.46 -15.47
C TYR A 180 18.19 33.96 -15.68
N ALA A 181 19.33 34.40 -16.19
CA ALA A 181 19.47 35.73 -16.76
C ALA A 181 18.66 35.79 -18.05
N ARG A 182 17.75 36.75 -18.16
CA ARG A 182 17.09 37.06 -19.44
C ARG A 182 17.98 37.96 -20.29
N ASP A 183 17.81 37.83 -21.60
CA ASP A 183 18.52 38.62 -22.59
C ASP A 183 18.18 40.14 -22.55
N LEU A 184 19.15 40.92 -23.02
CA LEU A 184 19.55 42.34 -22.84
C LEU A 184 18.53 43.49 -22.73
N ALA A 185 17.20 43.29 -22.77
CA ALA A 185 16.24 44.40 -22.89
C ALA A 185 15.46 44.76 -21.61
N ARG A 186 15.37 43.87 -20.62
CA ARG A 186 14.56 44.10 -19.39
C ARG A 186 15.22 43.73 -18.07
N SER A 187 16.43 43.17 -18.06
CA SER A 187 17.26 42.91 -16.86
C SER A 187 16.53 42.36 -15.62
N GLU A 188 15.50 41.54 -15.82
CA GLU A 188 14.80 40.87 -14.72
C GLU A 188 15.30 39.42 -14.64
N GLU A 189 15.99 39.11 -13.54
CA GLU A 189 16.33 37.73 -13.18
C GLU A 189 15.04 36.94 -12.96
N LYS A 190 14.92 35.77 -13.61
CA LYS A 190 13.79 34.88 -13.39
C LYS A 190 14.24 33.65 -12.64
N ALA A 191 13.85 33.56 -11.37
CA ALA A 191 13.91 32.34 -10.60
C ALA A 191 12.86 31.35 -11.13
N VAL A 192 13.29 30.14 -11.48
CA VAL A 192 12.43 29.04 -11.87
C VAL A 192 12.71 27.87 -10.94
N ASN A 193 11.66 27.34 -10.33
CA ASN A 193 11.77 26.16 -9.49
C ASN A 193 11.57 24.89 -10.31
N PHE A 194 12.35 23.88 -9.99
CA PHE A 194 12.28 22.54 -10.52
C PHE A 194 12.10 21.55 -9.37
N TYR A 195 11.44 20.43 -9.67
CA TYR A 195 11.27 19.31 -8.77
C TYR A 195 11.92 18.07 -9.39
N THR A 196 12.71 17.37 -8.59
CA THR A 196 13.38 16.14 -8.98
C THR A 196 13.53 15.20 -7.79
N PHE A 197 14.10 14.02 -8.02
CA PHE A 197 14.37 13.04 -6.97
C PHE A 197 15.58 13.51 -6.12
N PRO A 198 15.68 13.10 -4.85
CA PRO A 198 16.85 13.39 -4.03
C PRO A 198 18.16 12.93 -4.73
N PRO A 199 19.28 13.64 -4.58
CA PRO A 199 20.54 13.32 -5.29
C PRO A 199 20.99 11.87 -5.12
N GLU A 200 20.93 11.33 -3.91
CA GLU A 200 21.28 9.95 -3.61
C GLU A 200 20.37 8.91 -4.29
N ILE A 201 19.15 9.29 -4.70
CA ILE A 201 18.25 8.44 -5.47
C ILE A 201 18.48 8.63 -6.96
N LEU A 202 18.80 9.85 -7.41
CA LEU A 202 19.18 10.08 -8.81
C LEU A 202 20.36 9.18 -9.21
N GLU A 203 21.37 9.08 -8.36
CA GLU A 203 22.53 8.18 -8.58
C GLU A 203 22.11 6.71 -8.80
N LEU A 204 21.05 6.23 -8.14
CA LEU A 204 20.53 4.88 -8.32
C LEU A 204 19.67 4.72 -9.57
N LEU A 205 19.09 5.82 -10.07
CA LEU A 205 18.27 5.80 -11.29
C LEU A 205 19.12 5.93 -12.55
N GLU A 206 20.31 6.52 -12.45
CA GLU A 206 21.27 6.65 -13.55
C GLU A 206 21.71 5.29 -14.08
N GLY A 207 21.77 5.16 -15.41
CA GLY A 207 22.15 3.93 -16.11
C GLY A 207 21.02 2.90 -16.23
N THR A 208 20.04 2.88 -15.33
CA THR A 208 18.90 1.95 -15.38
C THR A 208 17.63 2.61 -15.93
N TYR A 209 17.25 3.76 -15.37
CA TYR A 209 16.04 4.50 -15.76
C TYR A 209 16.35 5.84 -16.43
N ILE A 210 17.49 6.45 -16.12
CA ILE A 210 17.97 7.70 -16.71
C ILE A 210 19.21 7.36 -17.54
N ILE A 211 19.14 7.60 -18.85
CA ILE A 211 20.21 7.26 -19.81
C ILE A 211 20.67 8.54 -20.49
N HIS A 212 21.94 8.88 -20.33
CA HIS A 212 22.57 9.99 -21.06
C HIS A 212 23.17 9.48 -22.37
N THR A 213 22.69 10.02 -23.48
CA THR A 213 23.24 9.70 -24.79
C THR A 213 24.58 10.41 -25.02
N GLU A 214 25.37 9.91 -25.96
CA GLU A 214 26.63 10.54 -26.39
C GLU A 214 26.46 11.98 -26.89
N LYS A 215 25.25 12.36 -27.31
CA LYS A 215 24.90 13.72 -27.74
C LYS A 215 24.53 14.66 -26.58
N GLY A 216 24.56 14.17 -25.34
CA GLY A 216 24.17 14.91 -24.14
C GLY A 216 22.66 15.01 -23.92
N GLU A 217 21.86 14.22 -24.65
CA GLU A 217 20.41 14.13 -24.41
C GLU A 217 20.12 13.10 -23.33
N THR A 218 19.27 13.45 -22.36
CA THR A 218 18.76 12.50 -21.37
C THR A 218 17.51 11.81 -21.91
N ILE A 219 17.54 10.48 -21.97
CA ILE A 219 16.42 9.60 -22.30
C ILE A 219 16.00 8.89 -21.02
N ILE A 220 14.69 8.79 -20.79
CA ILE A 220 14.14 8.03 -19.66
C ILE A 220 13.60 6.71 -20.19
N ASN A 221 14.02 5.61 -19.57
CA ASN A 221 13.56 4.27 -19.90
C ASN A 221 12.03 4.16 -19.70
N ASP A 222 11.36 3.41 -20.58
CA ASP A 222 9.94 3.11 -20.44
C ASP A 222 9.61 2.33 -19.16
N ASP A 223 10.58 1.60 -18.61
CA ASP A 223 10.50 0.90 -17.33
C ASP A 223 10.40 1.85 -16.11
N PHE A 224 10.60 3.16 -16.30
CA PHE A 224 10.37 4.14 -15.24
C PHE A 224 8.86 4.26 -14.95
N ASP A 225 8.42 3.63 -13.86
CA ASP A 225 7.00 3.40 -13.59
C ASP A 225 6.59 3.77 -12.14
N LYS A 226 5.42 3.26 -11.73
CA LYS A 226 4.86 3.49 -10.39
C LYS A 226 5.72 2.87 -9.28
N ASN A 227 6.45 1.79 -9.55
CA ASN A 227 7.29 1.14 -8.54
C ASN A 227 8.40 2.08 -8.08
N VAL A 228 9.01 2.83 -9.00
CA VAL A 228 10.05 3.81 -8.69
C VAL A 228 9.51 4.90 -7.74
N PHE A 229 8.31 5.42 -8.00
CA PHE A 229 7.66 6.41 -7.12
C PHE A 229 7.26 5.85 -5.77
N THR A 230 6.63 4.68 -5.76
CA THR A 230 6.23 3.97 -4.55
C THR A 230 7.43 3.68 -3.67
N SER A 231 8.57 3.29 -4.27
CA SER A 231 9.81 3.04 -3.56
C SER A 231 10.34 4.30 -2.89
N LEU A 232 10.38 5.44 -3.60
CA LEU A 232 10.78 6.72 -3.00
C LEU A 232 9.86 7.11 -1.84
N PHE A 233 8.55 6.99 -2.05
CA PHE A 233 7.54 7.33 -1.07
C PHE A 233 7.72 6.53 0.23
N LEU A 234 7.79 5.21 0.12
CA LEU A 234 7.95 4.31 1.27
C LEU A 234 9.33 4.47 1.93
N ALA A 235 10.39 4.61 1.15
CA ALA A 235 11.76 4.80 1.66
C ALA A 235 11.87 6.08 2.51
N ARG A 236 11.29 7.19 2.03
CA ARG A 236 11.29 8.47 2.76
C ARG A 236 10.61 8.35 4.12
N TYR A 237 9.46 7.72 4.18
CA TYR A 237 8.74 7.57 5.45
C TYR A 237 9.37 6.51 6.37
N SER A 238 10.07 5.52 5.80
CA SER A 238 10.86 4.56 6.58
C SER A 238 12.00 5.25 7.32
N VAL A 239 12.80 6.06 6.63
CA VAL A 239 13.90 6.85 7.23
C VAL A 239 13.34 7.91 8.19
N GLY A 240 12.22 8.55 7.83
CA GLY A 240 11.56 9.59 8.62
C GLY A 240 10.64 9.10 9.74
N ARG A 241 10.64 7.80 10.08
CA ARG A 241 9.59 7.15 10.88
C ARG A 241 9.30 7.79 12.24
N LYS A 242 10.29 8.43 12.87
CA LYS A 242 10.13 9.10 14.17
C LYS A 242 9.38 10.43 14.08
N ASN A 243 9.40 11.08 12.92
CA ASN A 243 8.90 12.45 12.72
C ASN A 243 7.64 12.51 11.85
N LEU A 244 6.85 11.42 11.82
CA LEU A 244 5.59 11.38 11.07
C LEU A 244 4.45 12.04 11.86
N ASP A 245 3.60 12.77 11.15
CA ASP A 245 2.33 13.28 11.67
C ASP A 245 1.26 12.17 11.74
N ALA A 246 0.17 12.44 12.46
CA ALA A 246 -0.92 11.49 12.62
C ALA A 246 -1.51 11.04 11.27
N TYR A 247 -1.69 11.97 10.33
CA TYR A 247 -2.27 11.64 9.02
C TYR A 247 -1.44 10.60 8.26
N LYS A 248 -0.11 10.78 8.20
CA LYS A 248 0.83 9.86 7.54
C LYS A 248 0.85 8.50 8.23
N ILE A 249 0.89 8.48 9.57
CA ILE A 249 0.89 7.23 10.35
C ILE A 249 -0.41 6.45 10.08
N ASN A 250 -1.57 7.09 10.19
CA ASN A 250 -2.85 6.44 9.97
C ASN A 250 -2.98 5.91 8.52
N GLY A 251 -2.51 6.67 7.52
CA GLY A 251 -2.49 6.23 6.13
C GLY A 251 -1.59 5.02 5.86
N ILE A 252 -0.34 5.07 6.31
CA ILE A 252 0.63 3.97 6.15
C ILE A 252 0.13 2.71 6.88
N CYS A 253 -0.36 2.85 8.11
CA CYS A 253 -0.89 1.72 8.87
C CYS A 253 -2.13 1.13 8.19
N ALA A 254 -3.02 1.95 7.61
CA ALA A 254 -4.19 1.46 6.87
C ALA A 254 -3.81 0.69 5.60
N ILE A 255 -2.80 1.14 4.86
CA ILE A 255 -2.27 0.43 3.68
C ILE A 255 -1.76 -0.94 4.09
N PHE A 256 -0.88 -1.00 5.09
CA PHE A 256 -0.27 -2.25 5.53
C PHE A 256 -1.26 -3.18 6.25
N ALA A 257 -2.22 -2.64 7.00
CA ALA A 257 -3.30 -3.43 7.58
C ALA A 257 -4.19 -4.06 6.50
N LEU A 258 -4.50 -3.33 5.42
CA LEU A 258 -5.27 -3.89 4.33
C LEU A 258 -4.50 -4.99 3.59
N ILE A 259 -3.20 -4.78 3.32
CA ILE A 259 -2.32 -5.82 2.76
C ILE A 259 -2.33 -7.07 3.66
N LEU A 260 -2.20 -6.86 4.98
CA LEU A 260 -2.21 -7.93 5.97
C LEU A 260 -3.58 -8.60 6.11
N ILE A 261 -4.69 -7.94 5.82
CA ILE A 261 -6.02 -8.59 5.84
C ILE A 261 -6.26 -9.36 4.54
N LEU A 262 -5.90 -8.78 3.38
CA LEU A 262 -6.04 -9.45 2.08
C LEU A 262 -5.23 -10.74 2.02
N SER A 263 -4.08 -10.77 2.70
CA SER A 263 -3.28 -11.95 3.10
C SER A 263 -4.03 -13.12 3.63
N PHE A 264 -5.01 -12.84 4.45
CA PHE A 264 -5.68 -13.87 5.20
C PHE A 264 -6.87 -14.46 4.43
N MET A 265 -7.28 -13.80 3.33
CA MET A 265 -8.41 -14.24 2.53
C MET A 265 -8.08 -15.52 1.75
N PRO A 266 -8.99 -16.51 1.72
CA PRO A 266 -8.71 -17.78 1.06
C PRO A 266 -8.66 -17.63 -0.45
N LYS A 267 -7.72 -18.34 -1.06
CA LYS A 267 -7.72 -18.62 -2.50
C LYS A 267 -8.82 -19.63 -2.77
N VAL A 268 -9.95 -19.20 -3.33
CA VAL A 268 -11.01 -20.13 -3.71
C VAL A 268 -10.60 -20.84 -4.99
N LYS A 269 -10.28 -22.14 -4.88
CA LYS A 269 -10.21 -23.03 -6.02
C LYS A 269 -11.62 -23.55 -6.29
N LEU A 270 -12.12 -23.30 -7.50
CA LEU A 270 -13.39 -23.85 -7.94
C LEU A 270 -13.26 -25.37 -8.10
N ALA A 271 -14.21 -26.13 -7.55
CA ALA A 271 -14.30 -27.57 -7.80
C ALA A 271 -14.46 -27.82 -9.31
N GLU A 272 -13.90 -28.91 -9.84
CA GLU A 272 -13.92 -29.22 -11.28
C GLU A 272 -15.35 -29.31 -11.87
N ASN A 273 -16.34 -29.59 -11.02
CA ASN A 273 -17.75 -29.66 -11.38
C ASN A 273 -18.52 -28.35 -11.14
N ASN A 274 -17.85 -27.26 -10.78
CA ASN A 274 -18.52 -26.01 -10.44
C ASN A 274 -19.25 -25.43 -11.67
N PRO A 275 -20.55 -25.08 -11.58
CA PRO A 275 -21.33 -24.57 -12.70
C PRO A 275 -20.72 -23.35 -13.40
N ILE A 276 -19.97 -22.51 -12.67
CA ILE A 276 -19.32 -21.32 -13.25
C ILE A 276 -18.25 -21.68 -14.28
N LEU A 277 -17.62 -22.87 -14.17
CA LEU A 277 -16.66 -23.37 -15.15
C LEU A 277 -17.31 -23.68 -16.51
N ARG A 278 -18.64 -23.75 -16.57
CA ARG A 278 -19.42 -23.96 -17.79
C ARG A 278 -19.92 -22.65 -18.42
N ASP A 279 -19.70 -21.51 -17.76
CA ASP A 279 -20.02 -20.20 -18.30
C ASP A 279 -18.98 -19.83 -19.38
N ARG A 280 -19.45 -19.39 -20.55
CA ARG A 280 -18.56 -18.99 -21.67
C ARG A 280 -17.79 -17.71 -21.37
N ASN A 281 -18.22 -16.93 -20.38
CA ASN A 281 -17.54 -15.73 -19.91
C ASN A 281 -16.62 -16.01 -18.72
N TYR A 282 -16.51 -17.26 -18.25
CA TYR A 282 -15.63 -17.60 -17.14
C TYR A 282 -14.16 -17.61 -17.59
N ASP A 283 -13.37 -16.72 -17.01
CA ASP A 283 -11.94 -16.63 -17.22
C ASP A 283 -11.19 -17.15 -15.99
N SER A 284 -10.70 -18.39 -16.09
CA SER A 284 -9.93 -19.04 -15.01
C SER A 284 -8.60 -18.35 -14.66
N GLN A 285 -8.06 -17.53 -15.56
CA GLN A 285 -6.85 -16.76 -15.31
C GLN A 285 -7.18 -15.46 -14.57
N ASN A 286 -8.36 -14.85 -14.83
CA ASN A 286 -8.71 -13.51 -14.33
C ASN A 286 -9.81 -13.45 -13.26
N MET A 287 -10.52 -14.55 -13.00
CA MET A 287 -11.61 -14.60 -12.02
C MET A 287 -11.18 -15.35 -10.75
N SER A 288 -11.11 -14.66 -9.62
CA SER A 288 -11.26 -15.30 -8.32
C SER A 288 -12.70 -15.17 -7.82
N VAL A 289 -13.10 -16.12 -6.98
CA VAL A 289 -14.39 -16.11 -6.32
C VAL A 289 -14.29 -15.14 -5.15
N ILE A 290 -14.68 -13.90 -5.38
CA ILE A 290 -14.57 -12.89 -4.35
C ILE A 290 -15.94 -12.60 -3.74
N PRO A 291 -16.08 -12.68 -2.40
CA PRO A 291 -17.20 -12.12 -1.66
C PRO A 291 -17.67 -10.78 -2.23
N LYS A 292 -18.97 -10.59 -2.50
CA LYS A 292 -19.55 -9.32 -2.99
C LYS A 292 -18.95 -8.10 -2.26
N SER A 293 -18.82 -6.96 -2.95
CA SER A 293 -18.28 -5.68 -2.42
C SER A 293 -18.77 -5.30 -1.02
N TRP A 294 -20.03 -5.60 -0.72
CA TRP A 294 -20.64 -5.31 0.57
C TRP A 294 -20.18 -6.26 1.68
N MET A 295 -19.92 -7.53 1.37
CA MET A 295 -19.47 -8.54 2.34
C MET A 295 -18.02 -8.27 2.74
N MET A 296 -17.14 -7.99 1.75
CA MET A 296 -15.79 -7.52 2.05
C MET A 296 -15.82 -6.22 2.86
N LYS A 297 -16.74 -5.31 2.55
CA LYS A 297 -16.88 -4.08 3.33
C LYS A 297 -17.26 -4.35 4.79
N GLU A 298 -18.19 -5.24 5.07
CA GLU A 298 -18.61 -5.54 6.46
C GLU A 298 -17.49 -6.27 7.23
N VAL A 299 -16.83 -7.24 6.61
CA VAL A 299 -15.65 -7.92 7.17
C VAL A 299 -14.52 -6.93 7.45
N LEU A 300 -14.22 -6.04 6.50
CA LEU A 300 -13.18 -5.01 6.66
C LEU A 300 -13.54 -3.98 7.74
N VAL A 301 -14.84 -3.66 7.93
CA VAL A 301 -15.27 -2.75 9.01
C VAL A 301 -14.92 -3.31 10.39
N GLU A 302 -15.00 -4.62 10.57
CA GLU A 302 -14.68 -5.26 11.84
C GLU A 302 -13.17 -5.48 12.03
N LEU A 303 -12.44 -5.88 10.98
CA LEU A 303 -11.01 -6.23 11.07
C LEU A 303 -10.05 -5.04 10.96
N LEU A 304 -10.36 -4.05 10.14
CA LEU A 304 -9.39 -3.00 9.77
C LEU A 304 -8.93 -2.15 10.97
N PRO A 305 -9.81 -1.71 11.90
CA PRO A 305 -9.39 -0.89 13.03
C PRO A 305 -8.38 -1.58 13.96
N SER A 306 -8.65 -2.83 14.34
CA SER A 306 -7.74 -3.60 15.21
C SER A 306 -6.42 -3.93 14.51
N THR A 307 -6.47 -4.25 13.22
CA THR A 307 -5.26 -4.51 12.43
C THR A 307 -4.37 -3.27 12.30
N ILE A 308 -4.96 -2.07 12.15
CA ILE A 308 -4.19 -0.81 12.11
C ILE A 308 -3.48 -0.53 13.42
N GLU A 309 -4.14 -0.78 14.55
CA GLU A 309 -3.53 -0.61 15.86
C GLU A 309 -2.35 -1.58 16.05
N ILE A 310 -2.51 -2.85 15.63
CA ILE A 310 -1.43 -3.84 15.62
C ILE A 310 -0.25 -3.37 14.76
N VAL A 311 -0.50 -2.97 13.51
CA VAL A 311 0.54 -2.49 12.59
C VAL A 311 1.23 -1.25 13.17
N ALA A 312 0.47 -0.30 13.71
CA ALA A 312 1.02 0.91 14.30
C ALA A 312 1.96 0.61 15.47
N TYR A 313 1.52 -0.27 16.37
CA TYR A 313 2.33 -0.69 17.51
C TYR A 313 3.57 -1.47 17.06
N ARG A 314 3.45 -2.40 16.11
CA ARG A 314 4.61 -3.18 15.66
C ARG A 314 5.62 -2.33 14.89
N MET A 315 5.15 -1.41 14.05
CA MET A 315 6.02 -0.60 13.19
C MET A 315 6.57 0.65 13.89
N GLY A 316 5.90 1.20 14.89
CA GLY A 316 6.36 2.44 15.53
C GLY A 316 6.17 2.48 17.03
N ALA A 317 5.93 1.33 17.65
CA ALA A 317 5.70 1.19 19.08
C ALA A 317 4.61 2.15 19.59
N SER A 318 4.72 2.54 20.85
CA SER A 318 3.84 3.51 21.51
C SER A 318 3.79 4.86 20.77
N LEU A 319 4.88 5.28 20.10
CA LEU A 319 4.94 6.56 19.39
C LEU A 319 3.91 6.65 18.26
N TRP A 320 3.76 5.58 17.48
CA TRP A 320 2.78 5.54 16.40
C TRP A 320 1.40 5.20 16.93
N TYR A 321 1.31 4.22 17.84
CA TYR A 321 0.05 3.80 18.43
C TYR A 321 -0.72 4.98 19.06
N ASN A 322 -0.02 5.86 19.78
CA ASN A 322 -0.64 7.03 20.42
C ASN A 322 -1.12 8.10 19.43
N LYS A 323 -0.71 8.02 18.16
CA LYS A 323 -1.15 8.91 17.08
C LYS A 323 -2.23 8.28 16.20
N ILE A 324 -2.65 7.03 16.48
CA ILE A 324 -3.77 6.41 15.78
C ILE A 324 -5.08 7.04 16.22
N GLU A 325 -5.87 7.44 15.22
CA GLU A 325 -7.16 8.09 15.43
C GLU A 325 -8.25 7.04 15.69
N LYS A 326 -8.85 7.06 16.89
CA LYS A 326 -9.78 6.00 17.37
C LYS A 326 -11.28 6.34 17.29
N SER A 327 -11.68 7.53 16.84
CA SER A 327 -13.09 7.99 16.93
C SER A 327 -14.02 7.51 15.80
N ASP A 328 -15.33 7.38 16.07
CA ASP A 328 -16.36 6.93 15.10
C ASP A 328 -16.60 7.89 13.93
N ALA A 329 -16.37 9.20 14.10
CA ALA A 329 -16.38 10.15 13.00
C ALA A 329 -15.18 9.95 12.05
N GLN A 330 -14.07 9.39 12.55
CA GLN A 330 -12.85 9.04 11.80
C GLN A 330 -12.87 7.61 11.25
N LYS A 331 -13.79 6.73 11.68
CA LYS A 331 -14.22 5.60 10.84
C LYS A 331 -14.73 6.08 9.46
N ARG A 332 -15.08 7.37 9.32
CA ARG A 332 -15.33 8.02 8.01
C ARG A 332 -14.07 8.52 7.28
N LEU A 333 -12.95 8.69 7.98
CA LEU A 333 -11.61 8.79 7.38
C LEU A 333 -11.14 7.41 6.89
N HIS A 334 -11.53 6.33 7.58
CA HIS A 334 -11.60 4.98 7.00
C HIS A 334 -12.65 4.84 5.88
N LEU A 335 -13.66 5.71 5.81
CA LEU A 335 -14.46 5.86 4.59
C LEU A 335 -13.73 6.71 3.53
N GLN A 336 -12.50 7.20 3.74
CA GLN A 336 -11.57 7.54 2.65
C GLN A 336 -10.83 6.29 2.12
N THR A 337 -10.73 5.23 2.92
CA THR A 337 -10.61 3.84 2.45
C THR A 337 -11.83 3.45 1.62
N ARG A 338 -12.88 4.28 1.41
CA ARG A 338 -13.84 4.04 0.29
C ARG A 338 -13.19 4.15 -1.07
N PHE A 339 -12.11 4.91 -1.25
CA PHE A 339 -11.37 4.89 -2.52
C PHE A 339 -10.58 3.61 -2.65
N LEU A 340 -9.88 3.21 -1.58
CA LEU A 340 -9.25 1.89 -1.48
C LEU A 340 -10.31 0.81 -1.73
N ILE A 341 -11.38 0.68 -0.94
CA ILE A 341 -12.51 -0.24 -1.16
C ILE A 341 -13.23 -0.02 -2.51
N LYS A 342 -13.31 1.14 -3.15
CA LYS A 342 -14.00 1.29 -4.46
C LYS A 342 -13.13 0.79 -5.61
N ASP A 343 -11.85 1.13 -5.58
CA ASP A 343 -10.88 0.73 -6.61
C ASP A 343 -10.45 -0.71 -6.33
N VAL A 344 -10.05 -1.04 -5.09
CA VAL A 344 -9.89 -2.40 -4.57
C VAL A 344 -11.16 -3.22 -4.80
N ASN A 345 -12.41 -2.77 -4.61
CA ASN A 345 -13.59 -3.60 -4.94
C ASN A 345 -13.73 -3.88 -6.44
N LYS A 346 -13.27 -3.02 -7.36
CA LYS A 346 -13.26 -3.40 -8.78
C LYS A 346 -12.24 -4.50 -9.06
N TRP A 347 -11.15 -4.54 -8.30
CA TRP A 347 -10.05 -5.50 -8.45
C TRP A 347 -10.30 -6.78 -7.67
N VAL A 348 -10.61 -6.65 -6.39
CA VAL A 348 -11.22 -7.61 -5.47
C VAL A 348 -12.64 -8.00 -5.91
N LEU A 349 -13.15 -7.67 -7.09
CA LEU A 349 -14.38 -8.34 -7.62
C LEU A 349 -14.32 -8.64 -9.11
N GLY A 350 -13.45 -7.98 -9.87
CA GLY A 350 -13.44 -8.06 -11.33
C GLY A 350 -12.23 -8.77 -11.93
N ASN A 351 -11.03 -8.64 -11.35
CA ASN A 351 -9.78 -8.95 -12.06
C ASN A 351 -8.63 -9.48 -11.21
N LEU A 352 -8.78 -9.67 -9.90
CA LEU A 352 -7.74 -10.37 -9.13
C LEU A 352 -7.86 -11.87 -9.43
N CYS A 353 -7.21 -12.26 -10.52
CA CYS A 353 -6.39 -13.46 -10.61
C CYS A 353 -5.73 -13.71 -9.27
N ARG A 354 -5.52 -14.98 -8.92
CA ARG A 354 -4.43 -15.45 -8.04
C ARG A 354 -3.48 -14.33 -7.59
N VAL A 355 -3.50 -14.01 -6.30
CA VAL A 355 -2.40 -13.24 -5.74
C VAL A 355 -1.67 -14.13 -4.76
N GLU A 356 -0.64 -14.83 -5.25
CA GLU A 356 0.39 -15.38 -4.37
C GLU A 356 1.31 -14.21 -4.04
N ILE A 357 0.88 -13.37 -3.10
CA ILE A 357 1.77 -12.39 -2.51
C ILE A 357 2.93 -13.21 -1.92
N PRO A 358 4.21 -12.96 -2.27
CA PRO A 358 5.29 -13.78 -1.71
C PRO A 358 5.44 -13.63 -0.19
N ILE A 359 4.94 -12.53 0.39
CA ILE A 359 4.63 -12.42 1.83
C ILE A 359 3.63 -13.51 2.28
N PHE A 360 2.63 -13.88 1.46
CA PHE A 360 1.70 -14.99 1.73
C PHE A 360 2.32 -16.35 1.45
N VAL A 361 3.30 -16.48 0.56
CA VAL A 361 4.08 -17.71 0.42
C VAL A 361 5.03 -17.85 1.61
N GLU A 362 5.68 -16.78 2.08
CA GLU A 362 6.47 -16.77 3.32
C GLU A 362 5.61 -17.05 4.54
N ILE A 363 4.47 -16.37 4.72
CA ILE A 363 3.49 -16.65 5.79
C ILE A 363 2.89 -18.07 5.66
N SER A 364 2.58 -18.54 4.45
CA SER A 364 2.11 -19.92 4.23
C SER A 364 3.21 -20.96 4.42
N ASN A 365 4.48 -20.63 4.18
CA ASN A 365 5.64 -21.47 4.46
C ASN A 365 5.92 -21.52 5.96
N ILE A 366 5.69 -20.41 6.69
CA ILE A 366 5.62 -20.37 8.15
C ILE A 366 4.53 -21.32 8.67
N PHE A 367 3.40 -21.44 7.97
CA PHE A 367 2.35 -22.43 8.27
C PHE A 367 2.70 -23.87 7.82
N GLN A 368 3.64 -24.07 6.87
CA GLN A 368 4.12 -25.41 6.46
C GLN A 368 5.26 -25.94 7.35
N GLU A 369 6.11 -25.08 7.91
CA GLU A 369 7.17 -25.49 8.85
C GLU A 369 6.64 -25.96 10.21
N ILE A 370 5.35 -25.70 10.52
CA ILE A 370 4.64 -26.40 11.59
C ILE A 370 4.16 -27.75 11.03
N THR A 371 5.11 -28.62 10.68
CA THR A 371 4.84 -30.06 10.64
C THR A 371 4.38 -30.44 12.03
N VAL A 372 3.20 -31.05 12.11
CA VAL A 372 2.67 -31.65 13.33
C VAL A 372 3.66 -32.74 13.76
N ASP A 373 4.63 -32.39 14.61
CA ASP A 373 5.34 -33.37 15.43
C ASP A 373 4.34 -33.88 16.47
N GLY A 374 3.56 -34.83 16.01
CA GLY A 374 2.48 -35.49 16.71
C GLY A 374 2.07 -36.67 15.86
N THR A 375 2.96 -37.67 15.82
CA THR A 375 2.71 -38.99 15.26
C THR A 375 1.40 -39.55 15.81
N ASP A 376 0.34 -39.50 15.00
CA ASP A 376 -0.75 -40.48 15.03
C ASP A 376 -0.16 -41.80 14.53
N THR A 377 0.51 -42.52 15.43
CA THR A 377 0.57 -43.98 15.37
C THR A 377 -0.37 -44.48 16.45
N ASP A 378 -1.61 -44.80 16.05
CA ASP A 378 -2.30 -46.03 16.47
C ASP A 378 -3.57 -46.21 15.62
N TYR A 379 -3.37 -46.79 14.44
CA TYR A 379 -4.38 -47.65 13.83
C TYR A 379 -4.08 -49.08 14.28
N ASN A 380 -4.94 -49.64 15.15
CA ASN A 380 -5.36 -51.05 15.16
C ASN A 380 -6.42 -51.30 16.25
N ASN A 381 -7.69 -51.11 15.90
CA ASN A 381 -8.73 -52.15 15.92
C ASN A 381 -10.07 -51.60 15.43
#